data_AF-A0AAV4F7X0-F1
#
_entry.id   AF-A0AAV4F7X0-F1
#
_cell.length_a   1.000
_cell.length_b   1.000
_cell.length_c   1.000
_cell.angle_alpha   90.00
_cell.angle_beta   90.00
_cell.angle_gamma   90.00
#
_symmetry.space_group_name_H-M   'P 1'
#
loop_
_entity.id
_entity.type
_entity.pdbx_description
1 polymer ?
#
loop_
_entity_poly.entity_id
_entity_poly.type
_entity_poly.pdbx_seq_one_letter_code
_entity_poly.pdbx_strand_id
1 'polypeptide(L)'
;MLFFIFAIIGMQVFGSIKLDSKTSINRHNNFRSFFQALILLFRCATGEAWQQIMQSCLSGRPCDPASVSPDEPDDIAESGCGSFLAYIYFVSFIFLCSFLVGATAGLLVGLLKIGIEQ
;
A
#
# COMPACT_ATOMS: atom_id res chain seq x y z
N MET A 1 3.40 9.99 12.82
CA MET A 1 2.57 10.91 12.01
C MET A 1 2.45 10.44 10.56
N LEU A 2 3.54 10.19 9.82
CA LEU A 2 3.49 9.72 8.42
C LEU A 2 2.58 8.49 8.22
N PHE A 3 2.84 7.40 8.95
CA PHE A 3 2.06 6.16 8.87
C PHE A 3 0.56 6.37 9.14
N PHE A 4 0.21 7.27 10.06
CA PHE A 4 -1.18 7.57 10.39
C PHE A 4 -1.90 8.22 9.21
N ILE A 5 -1.30 9.28 8.63
CA ILE A 5 -1.88 10.00 7.50
C ILE A 5 -2.05 9.07 6.30
N PHE A 6 -1.01 8.31 5.97
CA PHE A 6 -1.06 7.36 4.85
C PHE A 6 -2.09 6.24 5.11
N ALA A 7 -2.18 5.70 6.33
CA ALA A 7 -3.18 4.68 6.64
C ALA A 7 -4.61 5.18 6.38
N ILE A 8 -4.95 6.40 6.85
CA ILE A 8 -6.29 6.99 6.62
C ILE A 8 -6.54 7.22 5.13
N ILE A 9 -5.58 7.82 4.40
CA ILE A 9 -5.72 8.05 2.95
C ILE A 9 -5.89 6.71 2.22
N GLY A 10 -5.06 5.71 2.52
CA GLY A 10 -5.13 4.39 1.90
C GLY A 10 -6.46 3.68 2.16
N MET A 11 -7.04 3.83 3.35
CA MET A 11 -8.39 3.33 3.63
C MET A 11 -9.45 3.96 2.74
N GLN A 12 -9.40 5.29 2.57
CA GLN A 12 -10.40 6.00 1.77
C GLN A 12 -10.29 5.69 0.27
N VAL A 13 -9.07 5.49 -0.23
CA VAL A 13 -8.84 5.28 -1.67
C VAL A 13 -8.92 3.80 -2.07
N PHE A 14 -8.42 2.89 -1.22
CA PHE A 14 -8.24 1.47 -1.55
C PHE A 14 -9.06 0.51 -0.68
N GLY A 15 -9.83 1.01 0.30
CA GLY A 15 -10.59 0.18 1.24
C GLY A 15 -11.71 -0.65 0.58
N SER A 16 -12.24 -0.18 -0.54
CA SER A 16 -13.32 -0.85 -1.28
C SER A 16 -12.84 -1.97 -2.22
N ILE A 17 -11.52 -2.18 -2.37
CA ILE A 17 -10.99 -3.23 -3.25
C ILE A 17 -11.35 -4.62 -2.69
N LYS A 18 -11.82 -5.51 -3.58
CA LYS A 18 -12.13 -6.90 -3.24
C LYS A 18 -10.88 -7.62 -2.78
N LEU A 19 -11.04 -8.41 -1.72
CA LEU A 19 -9.96 -9.22 -1.19
C LEU A 19 -9.86 -10.51 -1.99
N ASP A 20 -8.69 -10.78 -2.57
CA ASP A 20 -8.42 -12.02 -3.29
C ASP A 20 -7.10 -12.64 -2.81
N SER A 21 -7.17 -13.90 -2.39
CA SER A 21 -6.01 -14.73 -2.02
C SER A 21 -4.92 -14.82 -3.08
N LYS A 22 -5.26 -14.64 -4.36
CA LYS A 22 -4.32 -14.67 -5.49
C LYS A 22 -3.59 -13.34 -5.69
N THR A 23 -4.04 -12.27 -5.06
CA THR A 23 -3.45 -10.93 -5.19
C THR A 23 -2.72 -10.53 -3.91
N SER A 24 -1.96 -9.43 -3.98
CA SER A 24 -1.32 -8.85 -2.79
C SER A 24 -2.32 -8.15 -1.85
N ILE A 25 -3.56 -7.94 -2.28
CA ILE A 25 -4.66 -7.42 -1.48
C ILE A 25 -5.57 -8.57 -1.05
N ASN A 26 -5.41 -9.00 0.20
CA ASN A 26 -6.09 -10.17 0.75
C ASN A 26 -6.51 -9.93 2.21
N ARG A 27 -7.09 -10.95 2.86
CA ARG A 27 -7.59 -10.84 4.24
C ARG A 27 -6.57 -10.32 5.27
N HIS A 28 -5.29 -10.56 5.04
CA HIS A 28 -4.20 -10.16 5.92
C HIS A 28 -3.53 -8.86 5.49
N ASN A 29 -3.59 -8.54 4.20
CA ASN A 29 -2.96 -7.38 3.60
C ASN A 29 -4.00 -6.54 2.88
N ASN A 30 -4.61 -5.57 3.56
CA ASN A 30 -5.62 -4.71 2.96
C ASN A 30 -5.74 -3.35 3.68
N PHE A 31 -6.60 -2.51 3.12
CA PHE A 31 -6.90 -1.16 3.60
C PHE A 31 -8.33 -1.03 4.18
N ARG A 32 -8.96 -2.12 4.65
CA ARG A 32 -10.35 -2.05 5.16
C ARG A 32 -10.46 -1.39 6.53
N SER A 33 -9.43 -1.56 7.35
CA SER A 33 -9.38 -1.00 8.70
C SER A 33 -8.06 -0.29 8.94
N PHE A 34 -8.06 0.63 9.90
CA PHE A 34 -6.89 1.44 10.22
C PHE A 34 -5.68 0.58 10.60
N PHE A 35 -5.87 -0.41 11.47
CA PHE A 35 -4.77 -1.28 11.91
C PHE A 35 -4.24 -2.17 10.78
N GLN A 36 -5.09 -2.69 9.91
CA GLN A 36 -4.65 -3.48 8.75
C GLN A 36 -3.87 -2.62 7.76
N ALA A 37 -4.37 -1.42 7.45
CA ALA A 37 -3.66 -0.46 6.62
C ALA A 37 -2.29 -0.09 7.20
N LEU A 38 -2.23 0.13 8.53
CA LEU A 38 -1.01 0.43 9.24
C LEU A 38 0.02 -0.71 9.15
N ILE A 39 -0.39 -1.96 9.40
CA ILE A 39 0.47 -3.15 9.28
C ILE A 39 0.97 -3.32 7.84
N LEU A 40 0.09 -3.17 6.86
CA LEU A 40 0.45 -3.23 5.44
C LEU A 40 1.49 -2.16 5.09
N LEU A 41 1.32 -0.92 5.58
CA LEU A 41 2.29 0.16 5.38
C LEU A 41 3.63 -0.10 6.08
N PHE A 42 3.63 -0.73 7.26
CA PHE A 42 4.88 -1.19 7.89
C PHE A 42 5.61 -2.22 7.02
N ARG A 43 4.88 -3.16 6.41
CA ARG A 43 5.47 -4.10 5.45
C ARG A 43 6.02 -3.39 4.21
N CYS A 44 5.35 -2.36 3.71
CA CYS A 44 5.91 -1.54 2.62
C CYS A 44 7.18 -0.79 3.05
N ALA A 45 7.23 -0.30 4.29
CA ALA A 45 8.38 0.45 4.83
C ALA A 45 9.65 -0.39 4.96
N THR A 46 9.53 -1.72 5.14
CA THR A 46 10.68 -2.64 5.09
C THR A 46 11.15 -2.95 3.67
N GLY A 47 10.46 -2.44 2.65
CA GLY A 47 10.75 -2.68 1.24
C GLY A 47 10.19 -4.01 0.72
N GLU A 48 9.42 -4.75 1.51
CA GLU A 48 8.89 -6.06 1.11
C GLU A 48 7.63 -5.92 0.27
N ALA A 49 7.66 -6.49 -0.94
CA ALA A 49 6.50 -6.70 -1.83
C ALA A 49 5.65 -5.44 -2.17
N TRP A 50 6.11 -4.24 -1.82
CA TRP A 50 5.36 -2.99 -1.98
C TRP A 50 4.95 -2.72 -3.43
N GLN A 51 5.77 -3.15 -4.40
CA GLN A 51 5.46 -3.04 -5.83
C GLN A 51 4.24 -3.90 -6.22
N GLN A 52 4.15 -5.12 -5.71
CA GLN A 52 3.03 -6.02 -6.00
C GLN A 52 1.74 -5.54 -5.33
N ILE A 53 1.86 -4.97 -4.12
CA ILE A 53 0.75 -4.31 -3.42
C ILE A 53 0.26 -3.10 -4.23
N MET A 54 1.17 -2.24 -4.66
CA MET A 54 0.86 -1.08 -5.51
C MET A 54 0.14 -1.51 -6.79
N GLN A 55 0.67 -2.51 -7.50
CA GLN A 55 0.04 -3.05 -8.71
C GLN A 55 -1.37 -3.56 -8.42
N SER A 56 -1.57 -4.23 -7.29
CA SER A 56 -2.89 -4.73 -6.87
C SER A 56 -3.87 -3.61 -6.50
N CYS A 57 -3.42 -2.37 -6.34
CA CYS A 57 -4.24 -1.19 -6.04
C CYS A 57 -4.52 -0.29 -7.26
N LEU A 58 -4.00 -0.61 -8.44
CA LEU A 58 -4.27 0.11 -9.69
C LEU A 58 -5.75 0.03 -10.08
N SER A 59 -6.22 0.91 -10.96
CA SER A 59 -7.59 0.89 -11.49
C SER A 59 -7.91 -0.42 -12.23
N GLY A 60 -9.21 -0.72 -12.36
CA GLY A 60 -9.67 -1.94 -13.01
C GLY A 60 -9.70 -3.15 -12.06
N ARG A 61 -9.83 -2.91 -10.75
CA ARG A 61 -9.92 -3.98 -9.75
C ARG A 61 -11.38 -4.22 -9.36
N PRO A 62 -11.73 -5.46 -9.04
CA PRO A 62 -13.05 -5.76 -8.53
C PRO A 62 -13.24 -5.09 -7.17
N CYS A 63 -14.43 -4.53 -6.96
CA CYS A 63 -14.87 -3.96 -5.70
C CYS A 63 -15.39 -5.05 -4.76
N ASP A 64 -15.35 -4.78 -3.46
CA ASP A 64 -16.04 -5.62 -2.49
C ASP A 64 -17.56 -5.52 -2.70
N PRO A 65 -18.30 -6.64 -2.79
CA PRO A 65 -19.75 -6.60 -2.99
C PRO A 65 -20.51 -5.80 -1.92
N ALA A 66 -19.97 -5.72 -0.71
CA ALA A 66 -20.55 -4.89 0.37
C ALA A 66 -20.34 -3.38 0.19
N SER A 67 -19.50 -2.96 -0.77
CA SER A 67 -19.18 -1.56 -1.05
C SER A 67 -19.89 -0.98 -2.28
N VAL A 68 -20.58 -1.83 -3.05
CA VAL A 68 -21.31 -1.46 -4.27
C VAL A 68 -22.81 -1.48 -3.99
N SER A 69 -23.54 -0.46 -4.42
CA SER A 69 -25.00 -0.43 -4.28
C SER A 69 -25.66 -1.42 -5.26
N PRO A 70 -26.82 -2.02 -4.89
CA PRO A 70 -27.51 -3.00 -5.75
C PRO A 70 -27.96 -2.45 -7.12
N ASP A 71 -28.07 -1.13 -7.24
CA ASP A 71 -28.52 -0.44 -8.45
C ASP A 71 -27.38 -0.15 -9.44
N GLU A 72 -26.12 -0.42 -9.07
CA GLU A 72 -24.96 -0.20 -9.93
C GLU A 72 -24.78 -1.35 -10.93
N PRO A 73 -24.36 -1.06 -12.19
CA PRO A 73 -24.01 -2.08 -13.17
C PRO A 73 -22.92 -3.05 -12.66
N ASP A 74 -23.07 -4.34 -13.00
CA ASP A 74 -22.10 -5.40 -12.65
C ASP A 74 -20.66 -5.06 -13.12
N ASP A 75 -20.53 -4.30 -14.21
CA ASP A 75 -19.25 -3.86 -14.77
C ASP A 75 -18.43 -3.00 -13.78
N ILE A 76 -19.13 -2.19 -12.97
CA ILE A 76 -18.53 -1.34 -11.93
C ILE A 76 -18.09 -2.19 -10.75
N ALA A 77 -18.84 -3.24 -10.39
CA ALA A 77 -18.43 -4.18 -9.36
C ALA A 77 -17.17 -4.96 -9.75
N GLU A 78 -16.98 -5.29 -11.02
CA GLU A 78 -15.82 -6.06 -11.50
C GLU A 78 -14.57 -5.22 -11.78
N SER A 79 -14.72 -3.93 -12.10
CA SER A 79 -13.59 -3.10 -12.54
C SER A 79 -13.56 -1.65 -12.02
N GLY A 80 -14.52 -1.25 -11.19
CA GLY A 80 -14.68 0.12 -10.71
C GLY A 80 -13.75 0.54 -9.57
N CYS A 81 -13.00 -0.39 -8.97
CA CYS A 81 -12.15 -0.10 -7.82
C CYS A 81 -10.65 0.01 -8.18
N GLY A 82 -9.91 0.62 -7.25
CA GLY A 82 -8.50 0.96 -7.43
C GLY A 82 -8.30 2.27 -8.19
N SER A 83 -7.06 2.76 -8.23
CA SER A 83 -6.77 4.05 -8.85
C SER A 83 -5.33 4.15 -9.33
N PHE A 84 -5.10 4.87 -10.42
CA PHE A 84 -3.74 5.26 -10.85
C PHE A 84 -3.02 6.12 -9.80
N LEU A 85 -3.75 6.73 -8.87
CA LEU A 85 -3.19 7.40 -7.69
C LEU A 85 -2.31 6.46 -6.85
N ALA A 86 -2.48 5.14 -6.96
CA ALA A 86 -1.62 4.15 -6.30
C ALA A 86 -0.13 4.38 -6.57
N TYR A 87 0.26 4.72 -7.80
CA TYR A 87 1.67 5.00 -8.11
C TYR A 87 2.22 6.14 -7.25
N ILE A 88 1.54 7.28 -7.24
CA ILE A 88 1.97 8.47 -6.49
C ILE A 88 1.92 8.18 -4.99
N TYR A 89 0.87 7.50 -4.51
CA TYR A 89 0.71 7.13 -3.11
C TYR A 89 1.86 6.24 -2.60
N PHE A 90 2.14 5.11 -3.26
CA PHE A 90 3.17 4.18 -2.79
C PHE A 90 4.58 4.73 -3.01
N VAL A 91 4.87 5.36 -4.16
CA VAL A 91 6.20 5.92 -4.43
C VAL A 91 6.52 7.07 -3.47
N SER A 92 5.56 7.98 -3.21
CA SER A 92 5.77 9.05 -2.23
C SER A 92 5.92 8.52 -0.81
N PHE A 93 5.15 7.49 -0.42
CA PHE A 93 5.31 6.84 0.88
C PHE A 93 6.71 6.25 1.05
N ILE A 94 7.20 5.47 0.07
CA ILE A 94 8.52 4.84 0.11
C ILE A 94 9.62 5.90 0.12
N PHE A 95 9.49 6.96 -0.68
CA PHE A 95 10.42 8.09 -0.67
C PHE A 95 10.48 8.74 0.73
N LEU A 96 9.34 9.20 1.26
CA LEU A 96 9.27 9.87 2.55
C LEU A 96 9.70 8.97 3.71
N CYS A 97 9.33 7.69 3.67
CA CYS A 97 9.75 6.70 4.64
C CYS A 97 11.26 6.45 4.55
N SER A 98 11.85 6.43 3.36
CA SER A 98 13.31 6.33 3.18
C SER A 98 14.05 7.55 3.69
N PHE A 99 13.49 8.77 3.68
CA PHE A 99 14.11 9.91 4.36
C PHE A 99 14.05 9.79 5.88
N LEU A 100 12.92 9.30 6.42
CA LEU A 100 12.73 9.13 7.85
C LEU A 100 13.51 7.93 8.43
N VAL A 101 13.60 6.82 7.70
CA VAL A 101 14.31 5.59 8.07
C VAL A 101 15.78 5.65 7.62
N GLY A 102 16.07 6.26 6.47
CA GLY A 102 17.43 6.40 5.92
C GLY A 102 18.34 7.34 6.72
N ALA A 103 17.81 8.17 7.61
CA ALA A 103 18.63 8.81 8.65
C ALA A 103 19.32 7.79 9.57
N THR A 104 18.76 6.56 9.69
CA THR A 104 19.33 5.47 10.50
C THR A 104 19.96 4.35 9.65
N ALA A 105 19.34 3.97 8.52
CA ALA A 105 19.85 2.92 7.64
C ALA A 105 20.94 3.41 6.66
N GLY A 106 20.89 4.68 6.22
CA GLY A 106 21.94 5.28 5.39
C GLY A 106 23.25 5.50 6.15
N LEU A 107 23.16 5.86 7.43
CA LEU A 107 24.32 5.90 8.33
C LEU A 107 24.87 4.50 8.59
N LEU A 108 24.03 3.50 8.82
CA LEU A 108 24.46 2.12 9.07
C LEU A 108 25.05 1.45 7.81
N VAL A 109 24.42 1.61 6.64
CA VAL A 109 24.93 1.12 5.36
C VAL A 109 26.18 1.90 4.94
N GLY A 110 26.25 3.21 5.24
CA GLY A 110 27.45 4.03 5.07
C GLY A 110 28.62 3.57 5.97
N LEU A 111 28.36 3.31 7.25
CA LEU A 111 29.35 2.77 8.20
C LEU A 111 29.77 1.34 7.86
N LEU A 112 28.83 0.48 7.42
CA LEU A 112 29.13 -0.87 6.96
C LEU A 112 29.97 -0.87 5.68
N LYS A 113 29.74 0.05 4.75
CA LYS A 113 30.60 0.22 3.57
C LYS A 113 31.99 0.73 3.95
N ILE A 114 32.10 1.69 4.86
CA ILE A 114 33.39 2.21 5.36
C ILE A 114 34.18 1.13 6.12
N GLY A 115 33.51 0.25 6.85
CA GLY A 115 34.14 -0.86 7.59
C GLY A 115 34.50 -2.09 6.76
N ILE A 116 34.05 -2.18 5.50
CA ILE A 116 34.44 -3.25 4.55
C ILE A 116 35.60 -2.78 3.64
N GLU A 117 35.83 -1.47 3.52
CA GLU A 117 36.92 -0.88 2.74
C GLU A 117 38.16 -0.45 3.57
N GLN A 118 38.24 -0.83 4.86
CA GLN A 118 39.45 -0.78 5.69
C GLN A 118 39.89 -2.19 6.07
#